data_AF-A0A0K9FAJ0-F1
#
_entry.id   AF-A0A0K9FAJ0-F1
#
_cell.length_a   1.000
_cell.length_b   1.000
_cell.length_c   1.000
_cell.angle_alpha   90.00
_cell.angle_beta   90.00
_cell.angle_gamma   90.00
#
_symmetry.space_group_name_H-M   'P 1'
#
loop_
_entity.id
_entity.type
_entity.pdbx_description
1 polymer ?
#
loop_
_entity_poly.entity_id
_entity_poly.type
_entity_poly.pdbx_seq_one_letter_code
_entity_poly.pdbx_strand_id
1 'polypeptide(L)'
;MDWSYYELLTSVYDTYLEYKDEKFSDYEALARTTYDFEVSMNDGEAEKATIRVALARIALTHSKLSVRAKELSCEVLTNLNINSIRQQLSTEEVDDLLERRDYVLRQFNDTTISLNHDPRARWYYHEMTKEVKVYFDNIISIIPLEEVSDKVLKRFERDCKNTLSENITIKVTLAELLINKGIHEHGELNIKYELEKFNIDDVGQQLTESEKEDLSQRINNLIKIY
;
A
#
# COMPACT_ATOMS: atom_id res chain seq x y z
N MET A 1 26.33 11.92 5.32
CA MET A 1 25.87 13.08 6.13
C MET A 1 25.83 12.57 7.56
N ASP A 2 26.31 13.32 8.56
CA ASP A 2 26.51 12.77 9.92
C ASP A 2 25.20 12.85 10.70
N TRP A 3 24.31 11.87 10.49
CA TRP A 3 23.02 11.79 11.17
C TRP A 3 23.20 11.16 12.55
N SER A 4 22.49 11.67 13.57
CA SER A 4 22.33 10.87 14.79
C SER A 4 21.36 9.71 14.55
N TYR A 5 21.46 8.64 15.36
CA TYR A 5 20.59 7.47 15.27
C TYR A 5 19.10 7.83 15.27
N TYR A 6 18.65 8.61 16.25
CA TYR A 6 17.25 8.98 16.39
C TYR A 6 16.78 9.96 15.30
N GLU A 7 17.67 10.83 14.83
CA GLU A 7 17.36 11.75 13.73
C GLU A 7 17.14 10.97 12.44
N LEU A 8 18.05 10.07 12.08
CA LEU A 8 17.91 9.20 10.91
C LEU A 8 16.65 8.35 10.98
N LEU A 9 16.40 7.74 12.15
CA LEU A 9 15.19 6.95 12.39
C LEU A 9 13.93 7.78 12.15
N THR A 10 13.88 8.99 12.72
CA THR A 10 12.72 9.91 12.60
C THR A 10 12.53 10.35 11.16
N SER A 11 13.60 10.74 10.47
CA SER A 11 13.53 11.18 9.08
C SER A 11 12.99 10.11 8.14
N VAL A 12 13.28 8.83 8.38
CA VAL A 12 12.66 7.76 7.56
C VAL A 12 11.14 7.73 7.72
N TYR A 13 10.61 7.89 8.94
CA TYR A 13 9.16 7.94 9.17
C TYR A 13 8.54 9.21 8.59
N ASP A 14 9.16 10.36 8.80
CA ASP A 14 8.64 11.64 8.32
C ASP A 14 8.58 11.66 6.78
N THR A 15 9.65 11.24 6.10
CA THR A 15 9.67 11.14 4.63
C THR A 15 8.61 10.16 4.11
N TYR A 16 8.36 9.04 4.80
CA TYR A 16 7.26 8.15 4.42
C TYR A 16 5.90 8.84 4.54
N LEU A 17 5.66 9.58 5.63
CA LEU A 17 4.41 10.29 5.85
C LEU A 17 4.21 11.44 4.85
N GLU A 18 5.26 12.15 4.48
CA GLU A 18 5.22 13.16 3.40
C GLU A 18 4.70 12.56 2.09
N TYR A 19 5.21 11.40 1.68
CA TYR A 19 4.68 10.70 0.49
C TYR A 19 3.23 10.24 0.67
N LYS A 20 2.82 9.82 1.87
CA LYS A 20 1.40 9.51 2.13
C LYS A 20 0.51 10.75 2.00
N ASP A 21 0.98 11.91 2.42
CA ASP A 21 0.26 13.18 2.27
C ASP A 21 0.11 13.58 0.79
N GLU A 22 1.13 13.28 -0.03
CA GLU A 22 1.11 13.41 -1.49
C GLU A 22 0.24 12.35 -2.22
N LYS A 23 -0.51 11.52 -1.48
CA LYS A 23 -1.46 10.52 -2.01
C LYS A 23 -0.80 9.32 -2.70
N PHE A 24 0.43 9.00 -2.34
CA PHE A 24 1.04 7.74 -2.73
C PHE A 24 0.41 6.56 -1.97
N SER A 25 0.31 5.41 -2.64
CA SER A 25 -0.08 4.18 -1.95
C SER A 25 0.96 3.79 -0.90
N ASP A 26 0.59 2.93 0.04
CA ASP A 26 1.52 2.39 1.05
C ASP A 26 2.80 1.81 0.41
N TYR A 27 2.64 1.07 -0.69
CA TYR A 27 3.77 0.50 -1.43
C TYR A 27 4.64 1.58 -2.07
N GLU A 28 4.03 2.55 -2.76
CA GLU A 28 4.78 3.58 -3.48
C GLU A 28 5.53 4.50 -2.51
N ALA A 29 4.88 4.90 -1.41
CA ALA A 29 5.50 5.71 -0.37
C ALA A 29 6.72 4.99 0.22
N LEU A 30 6.59 3.72 0.59
CA LEU A 30 7.70 2.93 1.12
C LEU A 30 8.86 2.79 0.12
N ALA A 31 8.54 2.57 -1.16
CA ALA A 31 9.54 2.46 -2.22
C ALA A 31 10.30 3.77 -2.44
N ARG A 32 9.59 4.91 -2.41
CA ARG A 32 10.19 6.25 -2.53
C ARG A 32 11.08 6.58 -1.33
N THR A 33 10.60 6.36 -0.12
CA THR A 33 11.42 6.51 1.09
C THR A 33 12.68 5.63 1.03
N THR A 34 12.54 4.37 0.60
CA THR A 34 13.72 3.48 0.46
C THR A 34 14.75 4.05 -0.52
N TYR A 35 14.30 4.62 -1.63
CA TYR A 35 15.17 5.22 -2.64
C TYR A 35 15.89 6.47 -2.11
N ASP A 36 15.18 7.35 -1.41
CA ASP A 36 15.75 8.59 -0.88
C ASP A 36 16.85 8.33 0.16
N PHE A 37 16.74 7.24 0.91
CA PHE A 37 17.73 6.84 1.91
C PHE A 37 18.77 5.83 1.39
N GLU A 38 18.81 5.52 0.08
CA GLU A 38 19.75 4.55 -0.49
C GLU A 38 21.21 4.95 -0.26
N VAL A 39 21.54 6.23 -0.45
CA VAL A 39 22.89 6.74 -0.21
C VAL A 39 23.26 6.62 1.27
N SER A 40 22.36 7.00 2.18
CA SER A 40 22.60 6.90 3.63
C SER A 40 22.77 5.46 4.10
N MET A 41 22.07 4.49 3.50
CA MET A 41 22.30 3.07 3.78
C MET A 41 23.71 2.59 3.40
N ASN A 42 24.44 3.34 2.57
CA ASN A 42 25.81 3.01 2.18
C ASN A 42 26.88 3.76 3.00
N ASP A 43 26.49 4.68 3.89
CA ASP A 43 27.43 5.45 4.72
C ASP A 43 28.04 4.57 5.84
N GLY A 44 27.29 3.58 6.33
CA GLY A 44 27.76 2.67 7.37
C GLY A 44 26.74 1.60 7.77
N GLU A 45 27.18 0.66 8.60
CA GLU A 45 26.33 -0.45 9.04
C GLU A 45 25.26 0.02 10.04
N ALA A 46 25.54 1.03 10.87
CA ALA A 46 24.54 1.59 11.80
C ALA A 46 23.41 2.30 11.04
N GLU A 47 23.74 3.10 10.03
CA GLU A 47 22.77 3.80 9.18
C GLU A 47 21.91 2.79 8.43
N LYS A 48 22.55 1.83 7.78
CA LYS A 48 21.86 0.72 7.09
C LYS A 48 20.90 -0.02 8.01
N ALA A 49 21.34 -0.40 9.20
CA ALA A 49 20.52 -1.11 10.17
C ALA A 49 19.33 -0.26 10.61
N THR A 50 19.56 1.01 10.95
CA THR A 50 18.54 1.97 11.39
C THR A 50 17.46 2.15 10.34
N ILE A 51 17.86 2.45 9.10
CA ILE A 51 16.95 2.66 7.98
C ILE A 51 16.17 1.37 7.67
N ARG A 52 16.84 0.21 7.60
CA ARG A 52 16.19 -1.07 7.29
C ARG A 52 15.18 -1.48 8.36
N VAL A 53 15.48 -1.25 9.64
CA VAL A 53 14.56 -1.50 10.74
C VAL A 53 13.34 -0.58 10.64
N ALA A 54 13.53 0.71 10.37
CA ALA A 54 12.44 1.67 10.19
C ALA A 54 11.53 1.30 9.00
N LEU A 55 12.11 1.05 7.83
CA LEU A 55 11.37 0.64 6.63
C LEU A 55 10.58 -0.65 6.86
N ALA A 56 11.20 -1.64 7.52
CA ALA A 56 10.52 -2.89 7.83
C ALA A 56 9.40 -2.71 8.87
N ARG A 57 9.58 -1.79 9.82
CA ARG A 57 8.53 -1.42 10.79
C ARG A 57 7.36 -0.72 10.13
N ILE A 58 7.60 0.16 9.16
CA ILE A 58 6.56 0.77 8.31
C ILE A 58 5.84 -0.31 7.50
N ALA A 59 6.57 -1.23 6.87
CA ALA A 59 5.96 -2.30 6.08
C ALA A 59 5.01 -3.19 6.90
N LEU A 60 5.26 -3.36 8.20
CA LEU A 60 4.37 -4.08 9.12
C LEU A 60 3.05 -3.35 9.40
N THR A 61 2.94 -2.05 9.12
CA THR A 61 1.67 -1.31 9.26
C THR A 61 0.78 -1.42 8.04
N HIS A 62 1.29 -1.96 6.93
CA HIS A 62 0.54 -2.14 5.69
C HIS A 62 -0.46 -3.29 5.84
N SER A 63 -1.60 -3.19 5.14
CA SER A 63 -2.63 -4.24 5.18
C SER A 63 -2.17 -5.58 4.59
N LYS A 64 -1.19 -5.54 3.68
CA LYS A 64 -0.45 -6.71 3.22
C LYS A 64 1.02 -6.39 3.12
N LEU A 65 1.85 -7.42 3.28
CA LEU A 65 3.29 -7.33 3.12
C LEU A 65 3.72 -8.06 1.84
N SER A 66 4.51 -7.40 1.00
CA SER A 66 5.11 -8.08 -0.15
C SER A 66 6.02 -9.22 0.30
N VAL A 67 5.81 -10.42 -0.24
CA VAL A 67 6.65 -11.60 0.07
C VAL A 67 8.12 -11.32 -0.16
N ARG A 68 8.46 -10.72 -1.32
CA ARG A 68 9.84 -10.38 -1.65
C ARG A 68 10.44 -9.34 -0.72
N ALA A 69 9.66 -8.32 -0.34
CA ALA A 69 10.13 -7.30 0.59
C ALA A 69 10.38 -7.88 1.99
N LYS A 70 9.51 -8.80 2.44
CA LYS A 70 9.68 -9.57 3.68
C LYS A 70 10.96 -10.40 3.65
N GLU A 71 11.14 -11.23 2.63
CA GLU A 71 12.31 -12.11 2.49
C GLU A 71 13.61 -11.31 2.51
N LEU A 72 13.69 -10.26 1.69
CA LEU A 72 14.87 -9.38 1.63
C LEU A 72 15.13 -8.69 2.98
N SER A 73 14.08 -8.21 3.64
CA SER A 73 14.23 -7.55 4.94
C SER A 73 14.72 -8.53 6.00
N CYS A 74 14.17 -9.75 6.04
CA CYS A 74 14.65 -10.81 6.94
C CYS A 74 16.12 -11.15 6.70
N GLU A 75 16.52 -11.32 5.43
CA GLU A 75 17.90 -11.59 5.06
C GLU A 75 18.84 -10.47 5.53
N VAL A 76 18.51 -9.21 5.22
CA VAL A 76 19.36 -8.06 5.58
C VAL A 76 19.45 -7.90 7.09
N LEU A 77 18.32 -7.95 7.80
CA LEU A 77 18.28 -7.70 9.25
C LEU A 77 18.95 -8.82 10.06
N THR A 78 18.88 -10.06 9.59
CA THR A 78 19.54 -11.20 10.25
C THR A 78 21.05 -11.16 10.09
N ASN A 79 21.55 -10.61 8.98
CA ASN A 79 22.97 -10.59 8.63
C ASN A 79 23.69 -9.27 8.96
N LEU A 80 23.10 -8.42 9.79
CA LEU A 80 23.72 -7.15 10.21
C LEU A 80 25.04 -7.39 10.97
N ASN A 81 26.05 -6.57 10.68
CA ASN A 81 27.33 -6.62 11.41
C ASN A 81 27.25 -5.87 12.74
N ILE A 82 26.80 -6.56 13.79
CA ILE A 82 26.56 -5.97 15.12
C ILE A 82 27.83 -5.40 15.76
N ASN A 83 29.00 -5.97 15.46
CA ASN A 83 30.26 -5.45 15.98
C ASN A 83 30.58 -4.07 15.39
N SER A 84 30.28 -3.86 14.10
CA SER A 84 30.42 -2.55 13.46
C SER A 84 29.44 -1.53 14.04
N ILE A 85 28.19 -1.94 14.26
CA ILE A 85 27.16 -1.07 14.85
C ILE A 85 27.57 -0.60 16.25
N ARG A 86 28.09 -1.50 17.08
CA ARG A 86 28.59 -1.20 18.44
C ARG A 86 29.78 -0.24 18.49
N GLN A 87 30.48 -0.04 17.39
CA GLN A 87 31.58 0.93 17.30
C GLN A 87 31.08 2.34 16.97
N GLN A 88 29.86 2.46 16.44
CA GLN A 88 29.29 3.71 15.91
C GLN A 88 28.21 4.29 16.82
N LEU A 89 27.48 3.45 17.54
CA LEU A 89 26.37 3.84 18.40
C LEU A 89 26.72 3.67 19.89
N SER A 90 26.04 4.44 20.73
CA SER A 90 26.07 4.21 22.18
C SER A 90 25.39 2.89 22.55
N THR A 91 25.69 2.36 23.75
CA THR A 91 25.08 1.11 24.23
C THR A 91 23.54 1.18 24.22
N GLU A 92 22.96 2.29 24.65
CA GLU A 92 21.50 2.47 24.69
C GLU A 92 20.87 2.45 23.28
N GLU A 93 21.52 3.09 22.30
CA GLU A 93 21.06 3.11 20.91
C GLU A 93 21.21 1.74 20.24
N VAL A 94 22.29 1.00 20.54
CA VAL A 94 22.46 -0.38 20.09
C VAL A 94 21.32 -1.25 20.64
N ASP A 95 21.03 -1.15 21.93
CA ASP A 95 20.01 -1.98 22.56
C ASP A 95 18.61 -1.68 21.98
N ASP A 96 18.24 -0.40 21.80
CA ASP A 96 16.99 -0.01 21.15
C ASP A 96 16.90 -0.50 19.69
N LEU A 97 17.96 -0.35 18.90
CA LEU A 97 18.00 -0.81 17.51
C LEU A 97 17.83 -2.33 17.42
N LEU A 98 18.51 -3.09 18.28
CA LEU A 98 18.41 -4.56 18.30
C LEU A 98 17.03 -5.02 18.78
N GLU A 99 16.44 -4.37 19.78
CA GLU A 99 15.08 -4.67 20.22
C GLU A 99 14.06 -4.46 19.08
N ARG A 100 14.16 -3.35 18.35
CA ARG A 100 13.31 -3.06 17.19
C ARG A 100 13.50 -4.09 16.07
N ARG A 101 14.74 -4.45 15.76
CA ARG A 101 15.07 -5.49 14.78
C ARG A 101 14.42 -6.82 15.18
N ASP A 102 14.58 -7.24 16.43
CA ASP A 102 14.08 -8.52 16.91
C ASP A 102 12.56 -8.55 16.98
N TYR A 103 11.93 -7.42 17.30
CA TYR A 103 10.50 -7.25 17.15
C TYR A 103 10.07 -7.46 15.68
N VAL A 104 10.70 -6.77 14.73
CA VAL A 104 10.36 -6.87 13.30
C VAL A 104 10.52 -8.31 12.80
N LEU A 105 11.65 -8.96 13.09
CA LEU A 105 11.91 -10.34 12.67
C LEU A 105 10.89 -11.32 13.26
N ARG A 106 10.48 -11.14 14.53
CA ARG A 106 9.41 -11.93 15.13
C ARG A 106 8.07 -11.73 14.43
N GLN A 107 7.70 -10.47 14.13
CA GLN A 107 6.46 -10.18 13.41
C GLN A 107 6.47 -10.76 12.00
N PHE A 108 7.58 -10.65 11.26
CA PHE A 108 7.67 -11.29 9.94
C PHE A 108 7.52 -12.81 9.99
N ASN A 109 7.92 -13.47 11.08
CA ASN A 109 7.68 -14.90 11.24
C ASN A 109 6.24 -15.26 11.65
N ASP A 110 5.40 -14.27 11.95
CA ASP A 110 3.99 -14.48 12.25
C ASP A 110 3.20 -14.88 10.99
N THR A 111 2.48 -15.99 11.08
CA THR A 111 1.65 -16.54 10.00
C THR A 111 0.34 -15.77 9.78
N THR A 112 -0.01 -14.84 10.66
CA THR A 112 -1.23 -14.03 10.57
C THR A 112 -1.07 -12.81 9.65
N ILE A 113 0.15 -12.44 9.26
CA ILE A 113 0.38 -11.36 8.32
C ILE A 113 -0.11 -11.78 6.93
N SER A 114 -1.03 -10.99 6.38
CA SER A 114 -1.48 -11.16 5.00
C SER A 114 -0.34 -10.81 4.04
N LEU A 115 -0.07 -11.70 3.08
CA LEU A 115 1.02 -11.53 2.12
C LEU A 115 0.48 -11.12 0.76
N ASN A 116 1.19 -10.20 0.11
CA ASN A 116 0.98 -9.87 -1.29
C ASN A 116 1.99 -10.61 -2.16
N HIS A 117 1.47 -11.43 -3.07
CA HIS A 117 2.27 -12.20 -4.03
C HIS A 117 2.37 -11.52 -5.41
N ASP A 118 1.54 -10.51 -5.72
CA ASP A 118 1.64 -9.78 -7.00
C ASP A 118 2.54 -8.53 -6.84
N PRO A 119 3.71 -8.49 -7.52
CA PRO A 119 4.62 -7.34 -7.44
C PRO A 119 4.10 -6.08 -8.16
N ARG A 120 2.99 -6.17 -8.88
CA ARG A 120 2.40 -5.04 -9.64
C ARG A 120 1.31 -4.32 -8.89
N ALA A 121 0.65 -4.97 -7.92
CA ALA A 121 -0.37 -4.33 -7.10
C ALA A 121 0.26 -3.19 -6.29
N ARG A 122 -0.23 -1.97 -6.50
CA ARG A 122 0.26 -0.78 -5.79
C ARG A 122 -0.65 -0.44 -4.63
N TRP A 123 -1.94 -0.70 -4.77
CA TRP A 123 -2.94 -0.52 -3.74
C TRP A 123 -3.48 -1.85 -3.27
N TYR A 124 -3.69 -1.95 -1.97
CA TYR A 124 -4.42 -3.09 -1.41
C TYR A 124 -5.92 -2.86 -1.50
N TYR A 125 -6.70 -3.94 -1.59
CA TYR A 125 -8.13 -3.91 -1.90
C TYR A 125 -8.94 -2.88 -1.08
N HIS A 126 -8.76 -2.89 0.24
CA HIS A 126 -9.44 -1.95 1.14
C HIS A 126 -8.88 -0.53 1.06
N GLU A 127 -7.58 -0.38 0.82
CA GLU A 127 -6.93 0.92 0.62
C GLU A 127 -7.49 1.60 -0.63
N MET A 128 -7.57 0.87 -1.75
CA MET A 128 -8.14 1.36 -3.00
C MET A 128 -9.61 1.76 -2.83
N THR A 129 -10.41 0.89 -2.19
CA THR A 129 -11.83 1.19 -1.93
C THR A 129 -11.98 2.49 -1.11
N LYS A 130 -11.13 2.70 -0.10
CA LYS A 130 -11.14 3.91 0.73
C LYS A 130 -10.73 5.15 -0.08
N GLU A 131 -9.66 5.06 -0.86
CA GLU A 131 -9.14 6.19 -1.62
C GLU A 131 -10.14 6.66 -2.69
N VAL A 132 -10.79 5.73 -3.39
CA VAL A 132 -11.86 6.06 -4.35
C VAL A 132 -13.01 6.81 -3.67
N LYS A 133 -13.45 6.34 -2.49
CA LYS A 133 -14.51 7.00 -1.71
C LYS A 133 -14.11 8.41 -1.30
N VAL A 134 -12.91 8.58 -0.74
CA VAL A 134 -12.39 9.89 -0.32
C VAL A 134 -12.33 10.86 -1.50
N TYR A 135 -11.79 10.41 -2.64
CA TYR A 135 -11.71 11.25 -3.83
C TYR A 135 -13.10 11.62 -4.37
N PHE A 136 -14.02 10.66 -4.45
CA PHE A 136 -15.40 10.88 -4.87
C PHE A 136 -16.10 11.92 -3.97
N ASP A 137 -16.05 11.75 -2.66
CA ASP A 137 -16.68 12.65 -1.69
C ASP A 137 -16.12 14.07 -1.77
N ASN A 138 -14.83 14.21 -2.09
CA ASN A 138 -14.19 15.51 -2.26
C ASN A 138 -14.67 16.25 -3.52
N ILE A 139 -15.02 15.54 -4.60
CA ILE A 139 -15.37 16.20 -5.87
C ILE A 139 -16.88 16.31 -6.10
N ILE A 140 -17.70 15.42 -5.53
CA ILE A 140 -19.12 15.28 -5.86
C ILE A 140 -19.95 16.55 -5.66
N SER A 141 -19.54 17.43 -4.74
CA SER A 141 -20.22 18.71 -4.46
C SER A 141 -19.62 19.91 -5.19
N ILE A 142 -18.55 19.70 -5.97
CA ILE A 142 -17.74 20.75 -6.60
C ILE A 142 -17.95 20.78 -8.11
N ILE A 143 -18.16 19.62 -8.73
CA ILE A 143 -18.28 19.47 -10.18
C ILE A 143 -19.70 19.04 -10.58
N PRO A 144 -20.10 19.24 -11.86
CA PRO A 144 -21.36 18.70 -12.37
C PRO A 144 -21.42 17.18 -12.19
N LEU A 145 -22.60 16.66 -11.86
CA LEU A 145 -22.80 15.22 -11.57
C LEU A 145 -22.38 14.38 -12.79
N GLU A 146 -22.68 14.88 -13.98
CA GLU A 146 -22.38 14.27 -15.29
C GLU A 146 -20.88 14.09 -15.57
N GLU A 147 -20.02 14.80 -14.85
CA GLU A 147 -18.57 14.70 -15.00
C GLU A 147 -17.92 13.82 -13.92
N VAL A 148 -18.65 13.44 -12.87
CA VAL A 148 -18.05 12.80 -11.69
C VAL A 148 -17.41 11.47 -12.04
N SER A 149 -18.13 10.61 -12.77
CA SER A 149 -17.63 9.29 -13.16
C SER A 149 -16.31 9.40 -13.93
N ASP A 150 -16.28 10.27 -14.95
CA ASP A 150 -15.10 10.47 -15.80
C ASP A 150 -13.92 11.04 -15.01
N LYS A 151 -14.16 11.95 -14.05
CA LYS A 151 -13.11 12.52 -13.20
C LYS A 151 -12.51 11.48 -12.26
N VAL A 152 -13.34 10.63 -11.65
CA VAL A 152 -12.86 9.51 -10.82
C VAL A 152 -12.05 8.55 -11.67
N LEU A 153 -12.58 8.06 -12.79
CA LEU A 153 -11.88 7.10 -13.65
C LEU A 153 -10.57 7.67 -14.19
N LYS A 154 -10.53 8.96 -14.53
CA LYS A 154 -9.31 9.64 -14.98
C LYS A 154 -8.26 9.74 -13.87
N ARG A 155 -8.67 10.05 -12.63
CA ARG A 155 -7.75 10.11 -11.48
C ARG A 155 -7.06 8.78 -11.20
N PHE A 156 -7.76 7.67 -11.41
CA PHE A 156 -7.25 6.32 -11.15
C PHE A 156 -6.87 5.56 -12.44
N GLU A 157 -6.76 6.23 -13.58
CA GLU A 157 -6.52 5.58 -14.88
C GLU A 157 -5.22 4.77 -14.89
N ARG A 158 -4.18 5.30 -14.22
CA ARG A 158 -2.90 4.60 -14.03
C ARG A 158 -3.08 3.32 -13.23
N ASP A 159 -3.80 3.38 -12.11
CA ASP A 159 -4.00 2.25 -11.21
C ASP A 159 -4.88 1.17 -11.87
N CYS A 160 -5.89 1.56 -12.64
CA CYS A 160 -6.69 0.68 -13.51
C CYS A 160 -5.86 -0.10 -14.55
N LYS A 161 -4.66 0.38 -14.91
CA LYS A 161 -3.74 -0.29 -15.85
C LYS A 161 -2.73 -1.20 -15.15
N ASN A 162 -2.54 -1.05 -13.84
CA ASN A 162 -1.54 -1.81 -13.09
C ASN A 162 -1.97 -3.26 -12.87
N THR A 163 -3.20 -3.46 -12.36
CA THR A 163 -3.76 -4.80 -12.10
C THR A 163 -5.25 -4.86 -12.43
N LEU A 164 -5.73 -6.08 -12.71
CA LEU A 164 -7.15 -6.32 -12.95
C LEU A 164 -7.97 -6.08 -11.67
N SER A 165 -7.43 -6.48 -10.50
CA SER A 165 -8.05 -6.22 -9.20
C SER A 165 -8.25 -4.74 -8.94
N GLU A 166 -7.24 -3.90 -9.18
CA GLU A 166 -7.37 -2.45 -8.94
C GLU A 166 -8.45 -1.87 -9.84
N ASN A 167 -8.44 -2.23 -11.13
CA ASN A 167 -9.44 -1.78 -12.10
C ASN A 167 -10.87 -2.11 -11.67
N ILE A 168 -11.14 -3.39 -11.38
CA ILE A 168 -12.49 -3.83 -11.03
C ILE A 168 -12.93 -3.27 -9.66
N THR A 169 -12.03 -3.19 -8.68
CA THR A 169 -12.32 -2.61 -7.36
C THR A 169 -12.70 -1.14 -7.48
N ILE A 170 -12.01 -0.36 -8.32
CA ILE A 170 -12.34 1.05 -8.57
C ILE A 170 -13.73 1.15 -9.18
N LYS A 171 -14.01 0.38 -10.23
CA LYS A 171 -15.30 0.41 -10.95
C LYS A 171 -16.48 0.00 -10.08
N VAL A 172 -16.34 -1.08 -9.31
CA VAL A 172 -17.36 -1.53 -8.34
C VAL A 172 -17.60 -0.44 -7.28
N THR A 173 -16.53 0.12 -6.72
CA THR A 173 -16.67 1.17 -5.69
C THR A 173 -17.34 2.42 -6.25
N LEU A 174 -16.97 2.85 -7.47
CA LEU A 174 -17.60 3.99 -8.13
C LEU A 174 -19.08 3.73 -8.43
N ALA A 175 -19.42 2.55 -8.95
CA ALA A 175 -20.81 2.15 -9.21
C ALA A 175 -21.68 2.21 -7.94
N GLU A 176 -21.19 1.65 -6.82
CA GLU A 176 -21.88 1.72 -5.53
C GLU A 176 -22.13 3.18 -5.10
N LEU A 177 -21.14 4.05 -5.25
CA LEU A 177 -21.25 5.46 -4.88
C LEU A 177 -22.25 6.22 -5.75
N LEU A 178 -22.22 6.00 -7.06
CA LEU A 178 -23.16 6.62 -8.01
C LEU A 178 -24.61 6.23 -7.69
N ILE A 179 -24.88 4.93 -7.53
CA ILE A 179 -26.21 4.41 -7.15
C ILE A 179 -26.67 5.03 -5.83
N ASN A 180 -25.81 5.04 -4.81
CA ASN A 180 -26.15 5.59 -3.49
C ASN A 180 -26.46 7.09 -3.52
N LYS A 181 -25.97 7.82 -4.53
CA LYS A 181 -26.27 9.24 -4.74
C LYS A 181 -27.43 9.47 -5.73
N GLY A 182 -28.04 8.41 -6.25
CA GLY A 182 -29.12 8.50 -7.24
C GLY A 182 -28.65 9.02 -8.60
N ILE A 183 -27.37 8.83 -8.93
CA ILE A 183 -26.76 9.30 -10.18
C ILE A 183 -26.82 8.15 -11.17
N HIS A 184 -27.66 8.31 -12.18
CA HIS A 184 -27.86 7.31 -13.23
C HIS A 184 -27.43 7.87 -14.59
N GLU A 185 -26.18 7.61 -14.97
CA GLU A 185 -25.53 8.25 -16.13
C GLU A 185 -24.93 7.23 -17.11
N HIS A 186 -24.53 7.67 -18.30
CA HIS A 186 -23.92 6.79 -19.31
C HIS A 186 -22.67 6.03 -18.81
N GLY A 187 -21.90 6.58 -17.87
CA GLY A 187 -20.76 5.89 -17.26
C GLY A 187 -21.16 4.63 -16.46
N GLU A 188 -22.34 4.64 -15.86
CA GLU A 188 -22.92 3.52 -15.11
C GLU A 188 -23.20 2.31 -16.03
N LEU A 189 -23.68 2.55 -17.25
CA LEU A 189 -23.96 1.51 -18.25
C LEU A 189 -22.70 0.78 -18.72
N ASN A 190 -21.60 1.51 -18.92
CA ASN A 190 -20.33 0.91 -19.30
C ASN A 190 -19.75 0.05 -18.16
N ILE A 191 -19.81 0.56 -16.92
CA ILE A 191 -19.38 -0.21 -15.75
C ILE A 191 -20.22 -1.47 -15.62
N LYS A 192 -21.56 -1.37 -15.67
CA LYS A 192 -22.48 -2.52 -15.61
C LYS A 192 -22.08 -3.64 -16.57
N TYR A 193 -21.88 -3.31 -17.85
CA TYR A 193 -21.52 -4.28 -18.87
C TYR A 193 -20.20 -5.01 -18.57
N GLU A 194 -19.22 -4.28 -18.06
CA GLU A 194 -17.96 -4.89 -17.65
C GLU A 194 -18.14 -5.80 -16.42
N LEU A 195 -18.93 -5.39 -15.43
CA LEU A 195 -19.21 -6.19 -14.24
C LEU A 195 -19.95 -7.50 -14.59
N GLU A 196 -20.90 -7.48 -15.52
CA GLU A 196 -21.64 -8.68 -15.95
C GLU A 196 -20.76 -9.73 -16.63
N LYS A 197 -19.66 -9.30 -17.24
CA LYS A 197 -18.71 -10.17 -17.97
C LYS A 197 -17.51 -10.58 -17.15
N PHE A 198 -17.32 -9.94 -16.01
CA PHE A 198 -16.15 -10.13 -15.18
C PHE A 198 -16.20 -11.47 -14.45
N ASN A 199 -15.10 -12.23 -14.54
CA ASN A 199 -14.90 -13.43 -13.76
C ASN A 199 -13.90 -13.16 -12.63
N ILE A 200 -14.30 -13.41 -11.39
CA ILE A 200 -13.44 -13.18 -10.21
C ILE A 200 -12.15 -14.01 -10.26
N ASP A 201 -12.17 -15.17 -10.90
CA ASP A 201 -11.00 -16.05 -11.00
C ASP A 201 -9.88 -15.43 -11.84
N ASP A 202 -10.21 -14.52 -12.77
CA ASP A 202 -9.23 -13.84 -13.63
C ASP A 202 -8.29 -12.92 -12.83
N VAL A 203 -8.68 -12.55 -11.60
CA VAL A 203 -7.86 -11.76 -10.69
C VAL A 203 -6.67 -12.55 -10.12
N GLY A 204 -6.76 -13.88 -10.11
CA GLY A 204 -5.68 -14.75 -9.66
C GLY A 204 -5.25 -14.46 -8.21
N GLN A 205 -3.96 -14.18 -8.00
CA GLN A 205 -3.37 -13.93 -6.67
C GLN A 205 -3.30 -12.45 -6.28
N GLN A 206 -3.89 -11.55 -7.07
CA GLN A 206 -3.90 -10.11 -6.74
C GLN A 206 -4.77 -9.81 -5.51
N LEU A 207 -5.78 -10.65 -5.25
CA LEU A 207 -6.66 -10.60 -4.08
C LEU A 207 -6.54 -11.88 -3.27
N THR A 208 -6.74 -11.78 -1.95
CA THR A 208 -6.94 -12.95 -1.09
C THR A 208 -8.32 -13.56 -1.36
N GLU A 209 -8.54 -14.81 -0.95
CA GLU A 209 -9.86 -15.45 -1.11
C GLU A 209 -10.97 -14.66 -0.41
N SER A 210 -10.71 -14.13 0.79
CA SER A 210 -11.69 -13.27 1.49
C SER A 210 -12.01 -11.98 0.74
N GLU A 211 -11.03 -11.36 0.08
CA GLU A 211 -11.25 -10.15 -0.72
C GLU A 211 -11.98 -10.48 -2.03
N LYS A 212 -11.73 -11.66 -2.63
CA LYS A 212 -12.48 -12.13 -3.79
C LYS A 212 -13.94 -12.38 -3.46
N GLU A 213 -14.21 -12.99 -2.31
CA GLU A 213 -15.56 -13.23 -1.81
C GLU A 213 -16.31 -11.91 -1.62
N ASP A 214 -15.70 -10.94 -0.94
CA ASP A 214 -16.27 -9.60 -0.74
C ASP A 214 -16.53 -8.88 -2.07
N LEU A 215 -15.54 -8.86 -2.97
CA LEU A 215 -15.68 -8.23 -4.28
C LEU A 215 -16.79 -8.89 -5.11
N SER A 216 -16.86 -10.22 -5.12
CA SER A 216 -17.90 -10.96 -5.85
C SER A 216 -19.29 -10.66 -5.30
N GLN A 217 -19.43 -10.57 -3.97
CA GLN A 217 -20.69 -10.21 -3.34
C GLN A 217 -21.12 -8.78 -3.73
N ARG A 218 -20.19 -7.83 -3.72
CA ARG A 218 -20.43 -6.44 -4.14
C ARG A 218 -20.87 -6.36 -5.61
N ILE A 219 -20.18 -7.05 -6.52
CA ILE A 219 -20.53 -7.14 -7.95
C ILE A 219 -21.94 -7.71 -8.12
N ASN A 220 -22.25 -8.83 -7.47
CA ASN A 220 -23.56 -9.47 -7.56
C ASN A 220 -24.70 -8.57 -7.03
N ASN A 221 -24.44 -7.77 -6.01
CA ASN A 221 -25.41 -6.81 -5.49
C ASN A 221 -25.67 -5.69 -6.49
N LEU A 222 -24.62 -5.15 -7.13
CA LEU A 222 -24.75 -4.12 -8.16
C LEU A 222 -25.55 -4.62 -9.36
N ILE A 223 -25.24 -5.82 -9.87
CA ILE A 223 -25.94 -6.42 -11.01
C ILE A 223 -27.44 -6.58 -10.74
N LYS A 224 -27.85 -6.83 -9.48
CA LYS A 224 -29.27 -6.93 -9.10
C LYS A 224 -29.99 -5.59 -9.01
N ILE A 225 -29.26 -4.50 -8.74
CA ILE A 225 -29.81 -3.16 -8.63
C ILE A 225 -30.03 -2.55 -10.03
N TYR A 226 -29.12 -2.84 -10.94
CA TYR A 226 -29.17 -2.41 -12.33
C TYR A 226 -30.22 -3.13 -13.20
#